data_AF-T1D4J4-F1
#
_entry.id   AF-T1D4J4-F1
#
_cell.length_a   1.000
_cell.length_b   1.000
_cell.length_c   1.000
_cell.angle_alpha   90.00
_cell.angle_beta   90.00
_cell.angle_gamma   90.00
#
_symmetry.space_group_name_H-M   'P 1'
#
loop_
_entity.id
_entity.type
_entity.pdbx_description
1 polymer ?
#
loop_
_entity_poly.entity_id
_entity_poly.type
_entity_poly.pdbx_seq_one_letter_code
_entity_poly.pdbx_strand_id
1 'polypeptide(L)'
;PFIASILEHVPGAKDKMVFDRFHIAKHANEGVDKVRKSENRELWEDGDPTLKGSKYLWLYREGNLPEKHRDRFAALQALHLKTGRAYALKEALANLW
;
A
#
# COMPACT_ATOMS: atom_id res chain seq x y z
N PRO A 1 -15.30 -16.13 9.88
CA PRO A 1 -16.42 -16.00 10.84
C PRO A 1 -17.53 -15.05 10.35
N PHE A 2 -17.24 -13.78 10.09
CA PHE A 2 -18.27 -12.78 9.74
C PHE A 2 -18.91 -12.99 8.36
N ILE A 3 -18.10 -13.20 7.31
CA ILE A 3 -18.60 -13.43 5.94
C ILE A 3 -19.48 -14.68 5.89
N ALA A 4 -19.04 -15.79 6.51
CA ALA A 4 -19.79 -17.04 6.52
C ALA A 4 -21.17 -16.89 7.19
N SER A 5 -21.22 -16.24 8.36
CA SER A 5 -22.47 -16.00 9.09
C SER A 5 -23.42 -15.07 8.32
N ILE A 6 -22.89 -14.02 7.68
CA ILE A 6 -23.69 -13.11 6.84
C ILE A 6 -24.29 -13.87 5.65
N LEU A 7 -23.50 -14.72 4.97
CA LEU A 7 -23.96 -15.53 3.85
C LEU A 7 -25.06 -16.53 4.26
N GLU A 8 -25.00 -17.05 5.48
CA GLU A 8 -25.96 -18.02 6.01
C GLU A 8 -27.28 -17.39 6.45
N HIS A 9 -27.24 -16.22 7.08
CA HIS A 9 -28.42 -15.65 7.74
C HIS A 9 -29.04 -14.43 7.06
N VAL A 10 -28.35 -13.79 6.11
CA VAL A 10 -28.89 -12.60 5.41
C VAL A 10 -29.36 -12.99 4.00
N PRO A 11 -30.68 -12.90 3.69
CA PRO A 11 -31.17 -13.16 2.35
C PRO A 11 -30.56 -12.19 1.33
N GLY A 12 -30.00 -12.73 0.24
CA GLY A 12 -29.30 -11.95 -0.77
C GLY A 12 -27.99 -11.31 -0.26
N ALA A 13 -27.35 -11.92 0.74
CA ALA A 13 -26.12 -11.41 1.36
C ALA A 13 -25.02 -11.00 0.37
N LYS A 14 -24.80 -11.79 -0.69
CA LYS A 14 -23.74 -11.53 -1.69
C LYS A 14 -23.91 -10.16 -2.35
N ASP A 15 -25.13 -9.78 -2.69
CA ASP A 15 -25.42 -8.54 -3.42
C ASP A 15 -25.43 -7.32 -2.49
N LYS A 16 -25.59 -7.55 -1.18
CA LYS A 16 -25.64 -6.51 -0.14
C LYS A 16 -24.30 -6.29 0.57
N MET A 17 -23.31 -7.14 0.29
CA MET A 17 -22.03 -7.10 0.98
C MET A 17 -21.21 -5.92 0.48
N VAL A 18 -20.82 -5.05 1.41
CA VAL A 18 -19.96 -3.89 1.13
C VAL A 18 -18.70 -4.04 1.95
N PHE A 19 -17.56 -3.84 1.29
CA PHE A 19 -16.27 -3.73 1.97
C PHE A 19 -16.00 -2.28 2.29
N ASP A 20 -15.78 -2.00 3.57
CA ASP A 20 -15.45 -0.66 4.01
C ASP A 20 -14.07 -0.22 3.47
N ARG A 21 -14.03 1.01 2.95
CA ARG A 21 -12.86 1.60 2.31
C ARG A 21 -11.64 1.63 3.22
N PHE A 22 -11.82 1.89 4.52
CA PHE A 22 -10.71 1.98 5.44
C PHE A 22 -9.96 0.65 5.56
N HIS A 23 -10.69 -0.46 5.59
CA HIS A 23 -10.08 -1.80 5.65
C HIS A 23 -9.31 -2.15 4.38
N ILE A 24 -9.84 -1.79 3.20
CA ILE A 24 -9.16 -1.97 1.92
C ILE A 24 -7.85 -1.15 1.90
N ALA A 25 -7.92 0.13 2.25
CA ALA A 25 -6.75 1.01 2.30
C ALA A 25 -5.70 0.54 3.32
N LYS A 26 -6.14 0.02 4.48
CA LYS A 26 -5.27 -0.57 5.49
C LYS A 26 -4.50 -1.77 4.92
N HIS A 27 -5.19 -2.71 4.28
CA HIS A 27 -4.55 -3.88 3.67
C HIS A 27 -3.59 -3.50 2.55
N ALA A 28 -3.95 -2.50 1.72
CA ALA A 28 -3.04 -1.99 0.69
C ALA A 28 -1.75 -1.42 1.30
N ASN A 29 -1.86 -0.60 2.36
CA ASN A 29 -0.69 -0.05 3.07
C ASN A 29 0.17 -1.15 3.72
N GLU A 30 -0.46 -2.18 4.31
CA GLU A 30 0.25 -3.35 4.85
C GLU A 30 0.99 -4.11 3.74
N GLY A 31 0.37 -4.26 2.57
CA GLY A 31 1.00 -4.86 1.39
C GLY A 31 2.25 -4.10 0.95
N VAL A 32 2.18 -2.77 0.86
CA VAL A 32 3.33 -1.92 0.53
C VAL A 32 4.45 -2.06 1.57
N ASP A 33 4.14 -2.04 2.88
CA ASP A 33 5.17 -2.20 3.92
C ASP A 33 5.80 -3.61 3.91
N LYS A 34 5.05 -4.66 3.59
CA LYS A 34 5.58 -6.03 3.42
C LYS A 34 6.58 -6.09 2.27
N VAL A 35 6.21 -5.56 1.09
CA VAL A 35 7.11 -5.51 -0.08
C VAL A 35 8.36 -4.69 0.26
N ARG A 36 8.19 -3.50 0.86
CA ARG A 36 9.29 -2.64 1.30
C ARG A 36 10.24 -3.33 2.25
N LYS A 37 9.73 -4.08 3.24
CA LYS A 37 10.57 -4.82 4.20
C LYS A 37 11.40 -5.90 3.50
N SER A 38 10.77 -6.68 2.62
CA SER A 38 11.45 -7.72 1.84
C SER A 38 12.54 -7.13 0.96
N GLU A 39 12.18 -6.14 0.12
CA GLU A 39 13.12 -5.51 -0.80
C GLU A 39 14.22 -4.74 -0.07
N ASN A 40 13.90 -4.05 1.03
CA ASN A 40 14.93 -3.39 1.84
C ASN A 40 15.90 -4.42 2.42
N ARG A 41 15.45 -5.60 2.86
CA ARG A 41 16.36 -6.64 3.34
C ARG A 41 17.30 -7.11 2.23
N GLU A 42 16.77 -7.39 1.03
CA GLU A 42 17.57 -7.76 -0.15
C GLU A 42 18.63 -6.67 -0.45
N LEU A 43 18.24 -5.40 -0.52
CA LEU A 43 19.18 -4.29 -0.77
C LEU A 43 20.24 -4.14 0.33
N TRP A 44 19.89 -4.35 1.60
CA TRP A 44 20.87 -4.30 2.70
C TRP A 44 21.90 -5.42 2.64
N GLU A 45 21.54 -6.59 2.12
CA GLU A 45 22.49 -7.70 1.91
C GLU A 45 23.56 -7.30 0.88
N ASP A 46 23.20 -6.44 -0.08
CA ASP A 46 24.12 -5.85 -1.07
C ASP A 46 24.78 -4.53 -0.60
N GLY A 47 24.53 -4.11 0.64
CA GLY A 47 25.08 -2.87 1.20
C GLY A 47 24.39 -1.58 0.71
N ASP A 48 23.21 -1.68 0.09
CA ASP A 48 22.43 -0.55 -0.42
C ASP A 48 21.39 -0.06 0.61
N PRO A 49 21.56 1.15 1.20
CA PRO A 49 20.62 1.71 2.15
C PRO A 49 19.47 2.49 1.50
N THR A 50 19.23 2.39 0.19
CA THR A 50 18.25 3.19 -0.58
C THR A 50 16.88 3.30 0.09
N LEU A 51 16.33 2.19 0.59
CA LEU A 51 15.00 2.17 1.24
C LEU A 51 15.02 2.58 2.72
N LYS A 52 16.18 2.88 3.32
CA LYS A 52 16.33 3.26 4.73
C LYS A 52 15.52 4.51 5.04
N GLY A 53 14.62 4.41 6.03
CA GLY A 53 13.80 5.54 6.47
C GLY A 53 12.76 6.02 5.45
N SER A 54 12.47 5.23 4.41
CA SER A 54 11.46 5.58 3.39
C SER A 54 10.02 5.24 3.79
N LYS A 55 9.81 4.45 4.86
CA LYS A 55 8.50 3.89 5.27
C LYS A 55 7.35 4.90 5.19
N TYR A 56 7.52 6.06 5.81
CA TYR A 56 6.46 7.06 5.91
C TYR A 56 6.16 7.76 4.58
N LEU A 57 7.11 7.78 3.64
CA LEU A 57 6.89 8.34 2.29
C LEU A 57 5.80 7.55 1.56
N TRP A 58 5.83 6.23 1.67
CA TRP A 58 4.88 5.33 1.00
C TRP A 58 3.47 5.36 1.61
N LEU A 59 3.29 5.97 2.79
CA LEU A 59 1.99 6.10 3.43
C LEU A 59 1.18 7.28 2.88
N TYR A 60 1.84 8.33 2.38
CA TYR A 60 1.16 9.47 1.78
C TYR A 60 0.42 9.06 0.50
N ARG A 61 -0.72 9.73 0.28
CA ARG A 61 -1.29 9.88 -1.06
C ARG A 61 -0.42 10.84 -1.86
N GLU A 62 -0.37 10.67 -3.17
CA GLU A 62 0.37 11.58 -4.05
C GLU A 62 -0.02 13.06 -3.80
N GLY A 63 -1.33 13.34 -3.76
CA GLY A 63 -1.85 14.69 -3.50
C GLY A 63 -1.62 15.23 -2.07
N ASN A 64 -1.25 14.38 -1.11
CA ASN A 64 -1.01 14.77 0.28
C ASN A 64 0.47 14.71 0.68
N LEU A 65 1.38 14.51 -0.29
CA LEU A 65 2.81 14.43 -0.02
C LEU A 65 3.36 15.83 0.31
N PRO A 66 3.97 16.04 1.50
CA PRO A 66 4.56 17.32 1.86
C PRO A 66 5.70 17.72 0.90
N GLU A 67 5.81 19.02 0.60
CA GLU A 67 6.80 19.56 -0.35
C GLU A 67 8.22 19.07 -0.06
N LYS A 68 8.63 19.12 1.21
CA LYS A 68 9.94 18.66 1.70
C LYS A 68 10.27 17.19 1.42
N HIS A 69 9.29 16.40 1.00
CA HIS A 69 9.45 14.97 0.70
C HIS A 69 9.35 14.66 -0.79
N ARG A 70 8.97 15.61 -1.64
CA ARG A 70 8.73 15.39 -3.07
C ARG A 70 9.97 14.90 -3.80
N ASP A 71 11.10 15.60 -3.69
CA ASP A 71 12.33 15.25 -4.39
C ASP A 71 12.82 13.84 -4.03
N ARG A 72 12.81 13.54 -2.72
CA ARG A 72 13.20 12.23 -2.22
C ARG A 72 12.26 11.14 -2.73
N PHE A 73 10.96 11.40 -2.75
CA PHE A 73 9.98 10.43 -3.23
C PHE A 73 10.09 10.19 -4.74
N ALA A 74 10.27 11.25 -5.52
CA ALA A 74 10.49 11.17 -6.96
C ALA A 74 11.75 10.35 -7.29
N ALA A 75 12.85 10.57 -6.56
CA ALA A 75 14.07 9.77 -6.71
C ALA A 75 13.81 8.29 -6.44
N LEU A 76 13.06 7.93 -5.39
CA LEU A 76 12.72 6.54 -5.10
C LEU A 76 11.80 5.90 -6.16
N GLN A 77 10.86 6.65 -6.73
CA GLN A 77 9.98 6.18 -7.80
C GLN A 77 10.74 5.90 -9.10
N ALA A 78 11.78 6.69 -9.40
CA ALA A 78 12.61 6.51 -10.59
C ALA A 78 13.48 5.24 -10.56
N LEU A 79 13.70 4.64 -9.39
CA LEU A 79 14.54 3.44 -9.22
C LEU A 79 13.84 2.12 -9.58
N HIS A 80 12.60 2.17 -10.07
CA HIS A 80 11.83 0.98 -10.48
C HIS A 80 11.77 -0.14 -9.42
N LEU A 81 11.77 0.25 -8.15
CA LEU A 81 11.70 -0.67 -7.01
C LEU A 81 10.37 -1.44 -6.99
N LYS A 82 10.38 -2.68 -6.49
CA LYS A 82 9.17 -3.46 -6.16
C LYS A 82 8.25 -2.65 -5.24
N THR A 83 8.83 -1.91 -4.30
CA THR A 83 8.12 -1.00 -3.39
C THR A 83 7.38 0.10 -4.15
N GLY A 84 8.01 0.72 -5.15
CA GLY A 84 7.38 1.73 -6.01
C GLY A 84 6.19 1.17 -6.79
N ARG A 85 6.32 -0.04 -7.34
CA ARG A 85 5.20 -0.75 -8.00
C ARG A 85 4.06 -1.07 -7.03
N ALA A 86 4.37 -1.56 -5.84
CA ALA A 86 3.36 -1.83 -4.81
C ALA A 86 2.62 -0.55 -4.40
N TYR A 87 3.34 0.57 -4.29
CA TYR A 87 2.74 1.89 -4.05
C TYR A 87 1.80 2.32 -5.18
N ALA A 88 2.20 2.13 -6.44
CA ALA A 88 1.33 2.46 -7.58
C ALA A 88 0.01 1.66 -7.54
N LEU A 89 0.06 0.38 -7.14
CA LEU A 89 -1.16 -0.43 -6.94
C LEU A 89 -2.03 0.09 -5.79
N LYS A 90 -1.42 0.55 -4.69
CA LYS A 90 -2.14 1.21 -3.58
C LYS A 90 -2.83 2.50 -4.04
N GLU A 91 -2.19 3.32 -4.87
CA GLU A 91 -2.81 4.54 -5.41
C GLU A 91 -3.92 4.20 -6.41
N ALA A 92 -3.71 3.21 -7.29
CA ALA A 92 -4.75 2.75 -8.20
C ALA A 92 -6.00 2.23 -7.46
N LEU A 93 -5.81 1.42 -6.40
CA LEU A 93 -6.90 0.96 -5.54
C LEU A 93 -7.68 2.11 -4.91
N ALA A 94 -7.01 3.22 -4.65
CA ALA A 94 -7.63 4.37 -4.01
C ALA A 94 -8.45 5.26 -4.91
N ASN A 95 -8.20 5.19 -6.20
CA ASN A 95 -8.95 5.91 -7.23
C ASN A 95 -10.20 5.15 -7.66
N LEU A 96 -10.51 4.00 -7.03
CA LEU A 96 -11.75 3.26 -7.25
C LEU A 96 -12.97 3.93 -6.59
N TRP A 97 -12.76 5.03 -5.86
CA TRP A 97 -13.75 5.86 -5.17
C TRP A 97 -13.22 7.29 -5.00
#